data_AF-A0A352YVW4-F1
#
_entry.id   AF-A0A352YVW4-F1
#
_cell.length_a   1.000
_cell.length_b   1.000
_cell.length_c   1.000
_cell.angle_alpha   90.00
_cell.angle_beta   90.00
_cell.angle_gamma   90.00
#
_symmetry.space_group_name_H-M   'P 1'
#
loop_
_entity.id
_entity.type
_entity.pdbx_description
1 polymer ?
#
loop_
_entity_poly.entity_id
_entity_poly.type
_entity_poly.pdbx_seq_one_letter_code
_entity_poly.pdbx_strand_id
1 'polypeptide(L)'
;MWGRDNGTKIKVNFDRNCYWRAGEPSPEFYGLSFAEWQEPGRDRNSIVADPLFTDPQNFDFRFRNTRVARKIGFTPFDYSKTGVYGDHEWINLAKLDPALIEEFNKAVEKNSWIVE
;
A
#
# COMPACT_ATOMS: atom_id res chain seq x y z
N MET A 1 -18.14 -10.62 2.80
CA MET A 1 -17.70 -11.81 3.58
C MET A 1 -16.79 -11.39 4.75
N TRP A 2 -17.13 -10.31 5.48
CA TRP A 2 -16.24 -9.72 6.51
C TRP A 2 -16.91 -9.45 7.87
N GLY A 3 -18.17 -9.86 8.06
CA GLY A 3 -18.94 -9.54 9.27
C GLY A 3 -18.88 -10.60 10.39
N ARG A 4 -18.06 -11.65 10.27
CA ARG A 4 -18.02 -12.78 11.24
C ARG A 4 -16.66 -13.03 11.88
N ASP A 5 -15.64 -12.27 11.50
CA ASP A 5 -14.29 -12.39 12.06
C ASP A 5 -13.71 -10.99 12.23
N ASN A 6 -13.51 -10.58 13.47
CA ASN A 6 -12.96 -9.30 13.88
C ASN A 6 -11.42 -9.32 13.90
N GLY A 7 -10.80 -10.20 13.10
CA GLY A 7 -9.35 -10.35 13.01
C GLY A 7 -8.71 -10.87 14.30
N THR A 8 -9.47 -11.44 15.24
CA THR A 8 -8.92 -11.99 16.50
C THR A 8 -8.48 -13.44 16.38
N LYS A 9 -8.89 -14.16 15.34
CA LYS A 9 -8.63 -15.60 15.20
C LYS A 9 -7.19 -15.92 14.79
N ILE A 10 -6.47 -14.93 14.25
CA ILE A 10 -5.07 -15.06 13.82
C ILE A 10 -4.25 -13.99 14.52
N LYS A 11 -3.13 -14.37 15.11
CA LYS A 11 -2.23 -13.41 15.77
C LYS A 11 -1.32 -12.77 14.71
N VAL A 12 -1.72 -11.60 14.24
CA VAL A 12 -0.91 -10.75 13.35
C VAL A 12 -0.45 -9.52 14.12
N ASN A 13 0.82 -9.15 13.97
CA ASN A 13 1.36 -7.95 14.59
C ASN A 13 1.42 -6.82 13.55
N PHE A 14 0.51 -5.86 13.69
CA PHE A 14 0.54 -4.60 12.98
C PHE A 14 1.10 -3.54 13.93
N ASP A 15 2.05 -2.75 13.46
CA ASP A 15 2.53 -1.58 14.18
C ASP A 15 3.19 -0.61 13.20
N ARG A 16 3.22 0.69 13.54
CA ARG A 16 3.90 1.74 12.76
C ARG A 16 3.44 1.84 11.30
N ASN A 17 2.13 1.79 11.09
CA ASN A 17 1.46 1.96 9.80
C ASN A 17 0.79 3.34 9.71
N CYS A 18 0.71 3.87 8.49
CA CYS A 18 -0.12 5.03 8.17
C CYS A 18 -1.27 4.55 7.30
N TYR A 19 -2.46 4.42 7.89
CA TYR A 19 -3.67 4.05 7.17
C TYR A 19 -4.30 5.30 6.58
N TRP A 20 -4.62 5.21 5.29
CA TRP A 20 -5.18 6.32 4.56
C TRP A 20 -6.12 5.82 3.47
N ARG A 21 -7.19 6.58 3.24
CA ARG A 21 -8.08 6.44 2.10
C ARG A 21 -8.18 7.81 1.45
N ALA A 22 -8.12 7.86 0.13
CA ALA A 22 -8.45 9.08 -0.60
C ALA A 22 -9.96 9.36 -0.45
N GLY A 23 -10.31 10.48 0.20
CA GLY A 23 -11.69 10.86 0.48
C GLY A 23 -12.32 10.16 1.70
N GLU A 24 -13.64 10.24 1.78
CA GLU A 24 -14.45 9.67 2.87
C GLU A 24 -15.14 8.35 2.47
N PRO A 25 -15.58 7.51 3.44
CA PRO A 25 -15.25 7.58 4.87
C PRO A 25 -13.83 7.10 5.18
N SER A 26 -13.31 7.49 6.34
CA SER A 26 -12.09 6.93 6.94
C SER A 26 -11.99 5.40 6.84
N PRO A 27 -10.78 4.81 6.78
CA PRO A 27 -10.61 3.35 6.74
C PRO A 27 -11.28 2.64 7.92
N GLU A 28 -11.89 1.47 7.64
CA GLU A 28 -12.45 0.56 8.64
C GLU A 28 -11.49 -0.60 8.93
N PHE A 29 -11.54 -1.13 10.15
CA PHE A 29 -10.63 -2.15 10.65
C PHE A 29 -11.40 -3.38 11.11
N TYR A 30 -11.69 -4.30 10.19
CA TYR A 30 -12.52 -5.50 10.47
C TYR A 30 -13.91 -5.14 11.05
N GLY A 31 -14.53 -4.08 10.54
CA GLY A 31 -15.81 -3.56 11.03
C GLY A 31 -15.71 -2.72 12.31
N LEU A 32 -14.49 -2.40 12.77
CA LEU A 32 -14.21 -1.53 13.90
C LEU A 32 -13.70 -0.17 13.41
N SER A 33 -13.91 0.87 14.21
CA SER A 33 -13.15 2.11 14.13
C SER A 33 -11.67 1.88 14.49
N PHE A 34 -10.80 2.81 14.11
CA PHE A 34 -9.37 2.71 14.46
C PHE A 34 -9.12 2.72 15.97
N ALA A 35 -9.92 3.49 16.73
CA ALA A 35 -9.81 3.53 18.19
C ALA A 35 -10.17 2.16 18.82
N GLU A 36 -11.27 1.54 18.39
CA GLU A 36 -11.68 0.19 18.84
C GLU A 36 -10.66 -0.86 18.42
N TRP A 37 -10.01 -0.69 17.26
CA TRP A 37 -8.92 -1.57 16.83
C TRP A 37 -7.69 -1.49 17.74
N GLN A 38 -7.34 -0.29 18.21
CA GLN A 38 -6.19 -0.04 19.09
C GLN A 38 -6.45 -0.39 20.57
N GLU A 39 -7.71 -0.36 21.03
CA GLU A 39 -8.10 -0.65 22.42
C GLU A 39 -7.50 -1.96 23.00
N PRO A 40 -7.53 -3.12 22.32
CA PRO A 40 -6.89 -4.35 22.80
C PRO A 40 -5.36 -4.31 22.76
N GLY A 41 -4.75 -3.17 22.44
CA GLY A 41 -3.32 -2.97 22.38
C GLY A 41 -2.66 -3.33 21.05
N ARG A 42 -3.45 -3.46 19.97
CA ARG A 42 -2.94 -3.64 18.61
C ARG A 42 -2.46 -2.31 18.07
N ASP A 43 -1.47 -2.35 17.16
CA ASP A 43 -1.22 -1.24 16.24
C ASP A 43 -1.01 0.12 16.91
N ARG A 44 -0.42 0.10 18.12
CA ARG A 44 -0.37 1.23 19.06
C ARG A 44 0.39 2.43 18.50
N ASN A 45 1.38 2.20 17.65
CA ASN A 45 2.19 3.27 17.05
C ASN A 45 1.75 3.62 15.62
N SER A 46 0.59 3.12 15.19
CA SER A 46 0.01 3.43 13.89
C SER A 46 -0.93 4.63 13.97
N ILE A 47 -1.21 5.21 12.81
CA ILE A 47 -2.04 6.40 12.67
C ILE A 47 -2.97 6.28 11.47
N VAL A 48 -4.13 6.93 11.56
CA VAL A 48 -4.98 7.25 10.41
C VAL A 48 -4.72 8.72 10.04
N ALA A 49 -4.14 8.97 8.86
CA ALA A 49 -3.75 10.32 8.44
C ALA A 49 -3.51 10.40 6.92
N ASP A 50 -3.66 11.59 6.34
CA ASP A 50 -3.15 11.90 5.00
C ASP A 50 -1.61 11.79 4.98
N PRO A 51 -1.01 10.90 4.16
CA PRO A 51 0.44 10.74 4.05
C PRO A 51 1.18 11.95 3.48
N LEU A 52 0.43 12.93 2.95
CA LEU A 52 0.93 14.14 2.28
C LEU A 52 1.69 13.80 0.99
N PHE A 53 1.07 12.98 0.14
CA PHE A 53 1.54 12.77 -1.22
C PHE A 53 1.36 14.03 -2.09
N THR A 54 2.08 14.08 -3.21
CA THR A 54 2.07 15.22 -4.14
C THR A 54 0.76 15.29 -4.91
N ASP A 55 0.39 14.20 -5.60
CA ASP A 55 -0.84 14.14 -6.39
C ASP A 55 -1.33 12.68 -6.55
N PRO A 56 -1.89 12.09 -5.49
CA PRO A 56 -2.29 10.70 -5.51
C PRO A 56 -3.49 10.41 -6.43
N GLN A 57 -4.26 11.42 -6.85
CA GLN A 57 -5.37 11.24 -7.80
C GLN A 57 -4.85 10.94 -9.21
N ASN A 58 -3.69 11.48 -9.57
CA ASN A 58 -2.99 11.19 -10.81
C ASN A 58 -1.83 10.19 -10.61
N PHE A 59 -1.91 9.35 -9.58
CA PHE A 59 -0.93 8.31 -9.26
C PHE A 59 0.49 8.81 -8.93
N ASP A 60 0.64 10.07 -8.52
CA ASP A 60 1.90 10.62 -8.00
C ASP A 60 1.96 10.48 -6.47
N PHE A 61 2.54 9.37 -6.02
CA PHE A 61 2.73 9.02 -4.62
C PHE A 61 4.06 9.51 -4.03
N ARG A 62 4.74 10.46 -4.68
CA ARG A 62 5.90 11.10 -4.06
C ARG A 62 5.45 11.91 -2.84
N PHE A 63 6.27 11.95 -1.78
CA PHE A 63 5.95 12.76 -0.61
C PHE A 63 6.13 14.25 -0.91
N ARG A 64 5.06 15.03 -0.77
CA ARG A 64 5.15 16.50 -0.67
C ARG A 64 5.75 16.92 0.67
N ASN A 65 5.48 16.16 1.73
CA ASN A 65 6.08 16.38 3.05
C ASN A 65 6.17 15.06 3.84
N THR A 66 7.32 14.80 4.45
CA THR A 66 7.59 13.54 5.16
C THR A 66 7.16 13.54 6.63
N ARG A 67 6.48 14.59 7.11
CA ARG A 67 6.08 14.74 8.53
C ARG A 67 5.27 13.56 9.04
N VAL A 68 4.33 13.05 8.25
CA VAL A 68 3.45 11.94 8.65
C VAL A 68 4.22 10.63 8.62
N ALA A 69 4.99 10.37 7.57
CA ALA A 69 5.90 9.23 7.47
C ALA A 69 6.85 9.12 8.68
N ARG A 70 7.43 10.25 9.15
CA ARG A 70 8.30 10.25 10.32
C ARG A 70 7.62 9.83 11.62
N LYS A 71 6.31 10.04 11.78
CA LYS A 71 5.57 9.62 12.98
C LYS A 71 5.57 8.11 13.17
N ILE A 72 5.54 7.38 12.06
CA ILE A 72 5.60 5.92 12.05
C ILE A 72 7.04 5.39 11.94
N GLY A 73 8.04 6.27 11.82
CA GLY A 73 9.45 5.88 11.65
C GLY A 73 9.80 5.45 10.22
N PHE A 74 8.94 5.72 9.25
CA PHE A 74 9.24 5.45 7.85
C PHE A 74 10.30 6.41 7.32
N THR A 75 11.33 5.85 6.69
CA THR A 75 12.38 6.62 6.01
C THR A 75 12.14 6.52 4.51
N PRO A 76 11.72 7.63 3.85
CA PRO A 76 11.54 7.64 2.40
C PRO A 76 12.82 7.25 1.68
N PHE A 77 12.67 6.44 0.64
CA PHE A 77 13.75 6.01 -0.23
C PHE A 77 13.38 6.33 -1.68
N ASP A 78 14.42 6.46 -2.50
CA ASP A 78 14.25 6.68 -3.93
C ASP A 78 13.92 5.34 -4.60
N TYR A 79 12.64 5.12 -4.87
CA TYR A 79 12.17 3.87 -5.45
C TYR A 79 12.66 3.69 -6.91
N SER A 80 13.11 4.76 -7.60
CA SER A 80 13.66 4.64 -8.94
C SER A 80 15.02 3.92 -8.97
N LYS A 81 15.63 3.72 -7.80
CA LYS A 81 16.87 2.96 -7.61
C LYS A 81 16.63 1.52 -7.19
N THR A 82 15.37 1.11 -7.07
CA THR A 82 15.00 -0.28 -6.78
C THR A 82 14.99 -1.12 -8.05
N GLY A 83 15.12 -2.43 -7.90
CA GLY A 83 15.20 -3.38 -9.02
C GLY A 83 16.53 -4.12 -9.07
N VAL A 84 16.71 -4.93 -10.11
CA VAL A 84 17.92 -5.72 -10.32
C VAL A 84 18.95 -4.88 -11.08
N TYR A 85 20.15 -4.74 -10.51
CA TYR A 85 21.28 -4.00 -11.07
C TYR A 85 22.57 -4.83 -10.99
N GLY A 86 23.63 -4.40 -11.69
CA GLY A 86 24.94 -5.05 -11.68
C GLY A 86 25.20 -5.84 -12.96
N ASP A 87 25.51 -7.13 -12.80
CA ASP A 87 25.89 -8.01 -13.91
C ASP A 87 24.79 -8.09 -14.99
N HIS A 88 25.19 -8.03 -16.26
CA HIS A 88 24.29 -8.14 -17.39
C HIS A 88 23.54 -9.48 -17.41
N GLU A 89 24.19 -10.58 -16.99
CA GLU A 89 23.52 -11.89 -16.89
C GLU A 89 22.41 -11.85 -15.84
N TRP A 90 22.67 -11.22 -14.70
CA TRP A 90 21.70 -11.08 -13.61
C TRP A 90 20.52 -10.19 -14.01
N ILE A 91 20.79 -9.09 -14.71
CA ILE A 91 19.76 -8.21 -15.30
C ILE A 91 18.92 -8.98 -16.33
N ASN A 92 19.53 -9.84 -17.14
CA ASN A 92 18.81 -10.61 -18.14
C ASN A 92 17.85 -11.64 -17.52
N LEU A 93 18.24 -12.30 -16.43
CA LEU A 93 17.37 -13.23 -15.70
C LEU A 93 16.15 -12.55 -15.06
N ALA A 94 16.26 -11.26 -14.74
CA ALA A 94 15.17 -10.49 -14.15
C ALA A 94 14.12 -10.03 -15.18
N LYS A 95 14.38 -10.19 -16.49
CA LYS A 95 13.42 -9.83 -17.53
C LYS A 95 12.26 -10.81 -17.51
N LEU A 96 11.04 -10.27 -17.48
CA LEU A 96 9.84 -11.07 -17.68
C LEU A 96 9.78 -11.59 -19.12
N ASP A 97 9.20 -12.79 -19.29
CA ASP A 97 8.92 -13.35 -20.60
C ASP A 97 8.04 -12.38 -21.42
N PRO A 98 8.44 -11.99 -22.64
CA PRO A 98 7.62 -11.14 -23.50
C PRO A 98 6.19 -11.65 -23.70
N ALA A 99 5.99 -12.98 -23.77
CA ALA A 99 4.65 -13.56 -23.92
C ALA A 99 3.78 -13.32 -22.68
N LEU A 100 4.37 -13.36 -21.48
CA LEU A 100 3.67 -13.06 -20.22
C LEU A 100 3.26 -11.58 -20.16
N ILE A 101 4.14 -10.68 -20.62
CA ILE A 101 3.83 -9.24 -20.71
C ILE A 101 2.67 -9.00 -21.67
N GLU A 102 2.67 -9.67 -22.83
CA GLU A 102 1.59 -9.56 -23.81
C GLU A 102 0.25 -10.05 -23.25
N GLU A 103 0.24 -11.20 -22.56
CA GLU A 103 -0.96 -11.74 -21.92
C GLU A 103 -1.48 -10.79 -20.83
N PHE A 104 -0.60 -10.25 -19.99
CA PHE A 104 -0.96 -9.28 -18.96
C PHE A 104 -1.60 -8.03 -19.57
N ASN A 105 -1.00 -7.45 -20.61
CA ASN A 105 -1.55 -6.26 -21.28
C ASN A 105 -2.94 -6.53 -21.87
N LYS A 106 -3.15 -7.69 -22.52
CA LYS A 106 -4.47 -8.11 -23.00
C LYS A 106 -5.49 -8.22 -21.86
N ALA A 107 -5.07 -8.75 -20.71
CA ALA A 107 -5.94 -8.86 -19.54
C ALA A 107 -6.31 -7.47 -18.96
N VAL A 108 -5.35 -6.55 -18.91
CA VAL A 108 -5.59 -5.16 -18.50
C VAL A 108 -6.58 -4.49 -19.45
N GLU A 109 -6.32 -4.50 -20.76
CA GLU A 109 -7.22 -3.93 -21.77
C GLU A 109 -8.63 -4.50 -21.68
N LYS A 110 -8.77 -5.82 -21.52
CA LYS A 110 -10.06 -6.49 -21.34
C LYS A 110 -10.81 -6.02 -20.10
N ASN A 111 -10.14 -5.53 -19.06
CA ASN A 111 -10.76 -5.13 -17.79
C ASN A 111 -10.87 -3.60 -17.63
N SER A 112 -10.25 -2.81 -18.51
CA SER A 112 -10.26 -1.34 -18.46
C SER A 112 -11.63 -0.69 -18.70
N TRP A 113 -12.64 -1.44 -19.15
CA TRP A 113 -14.01 -0.94 -19.42
C TRP A 113 -14.91 -0.84 -18.17
N ILE A 114 -14.40 -1.13 -16.96
CA ILE A 114 -15.21 -1.25 -15.73
C ILE A 114 -15.23 0.05 -14.90
N VAL A 115 -14.58 1.12 -15.36
CA VAL A 115 -14.51 2.40 -14.63
C VAL A 115 -14.81 3.60 -15.55
N GLU A 116 -16.10 3.90 -15.70
CA GLU A 116 -16.62 5.27 -15.89
C GLU A 116 -17.34 5.71 -14.61
#